data_AF-A0A9P6PC51-F1
#
_entry.id   AF-A0A9P6PC51-F1
#
_cell.length_a   1.000
_cell.length_b   1.000
_cell.length_c   1.000
_cell.angle_alpha   90.00
_cell.angle_beta   90.00
_cell.angle_gamma   90.00
#
_symmetry.space_group_name_H-M   'P 1'
#
loop_
_entity.id
_entity.type
_entity.pdbx_description
1 polymer ?
#
loop_
_entity_poly.entity_id
_entity_poly.type
_entity_poly.pdbx_seq_one_letter_code
_entity_poly.pdbx_strand_id
1 'polypeptide(L)'
;MNPFKKSEKGSLSDGDSDTCSIKTANDVEFTRNGILLCATHGKIYGIHKKDGARLWRTKFPTGAMGGIVSIFITDTDKVLVGGNGKTACVSLQTGETLWVNKMPGMGYEEVSLICPPSRVLAPQLRTDAPSEEELPAYEEENHEKPVVIGSSRGKVLAIDVETGEEVWKFNCPGGGYRLPTMLVEPPSAENGLPYQVVYVGCGRWIYCLRSLTGEVIWSQKISNAKFGLGYMTMATPWSSRLAAEAHTAFVQNPIAQQRNEERERERRS
;
A
#
# COMPACT_ATOMS: atom_id res chain seq x y z
N MET A 1 38.78 44.05 11.20
CA MET A 1 37.91 43.38 12.19
C MET A 1 36.59 43.04 11.49
N ASN A 2 36.32 41.76 11.29
CA ASN A 2 35.17 41.21 10.55
C ASN A 2 33.85 41.38 11.33
N PRO A 3 32.73 41.71 10.67
CA PRO A 3 31.39 41.58 11.24
C PRO A 3 30.74 40.27 10.74
N PHE A 4 30.74 39.22 11.55
CA PHE A 4 29.89 38.04 11.32
C PHE A 4 28.72 38.05 12.31
N LYS A 5 27.56 38.56 11.87
CA LYS A 5 26.27 38.27 12.49
C LYS A 5 25.90 36.82 12.14
N LYS A 6 25.80 35.97 13.16
CA LYS A 6 25.21 34.63 13.10
C LYS A 6 23.73 34.79 12.74
N SER A 7 23.29 34.27 11.59
CA SER A 7 21.87 34.10 11.29
C SER A 7 21.35 32.88 12.04
N GLU A 8 20.40 33.08 12.95
CA GLU A 8 19.64 32.01 13.56
C GLU A 8 18.86 31.26 12.47
N LYS A 9 19.11 29.95 12.34
CA LYS A 9 18.28 29.06 11.54
C LYS A 9 16.91 28.97 12.22
N GLY A 10 15.94 29.71 11.69
CA GLY A 10 14.53 29.50 12.01
C GLY A 10 14.14 28.06 11.69
N SER A 11 13.72 27.33 12.72
CA SER A 11 13.05 26.04 12.59
C SER A 11 11.81 26.23 11.74
N LEU A 12 11.85 25.73 10.51
CA LEU A 12 10.66 25.63 9.66
C LEU A 12 9.75 24.58 10.30
N SER A 13 8.75 25.06 11.03
CA SER A 13 7.67 24.26 11.57
C SER A 13 6.83 23.68 10.43
N ASP A 14 6.47 22.41 10.57
CA ASP A 14 5.58 21.63 9.69
C ASP A 14 4.13 22.17 9.72
N GLY A 15 3.93 23.41 9.30
CA GLY A 15 2.64 24.10 9.29
C GLY A 15 2.04 24.25 7.88
N ASP A 16 0.82 23.74 7.72
CA ASP A 16 -0.24 24.35 6.90
C ASP A 16 -0.32 24.17 5.37
N SER A 17 -0.19 22.94 4.87
CA SER A 17 -0.98 22.56 3.67
C SER A 17 -1.55 21.14 3.64
N ASP A 18 -1.21 20.32 4.65
CA ASP A 18 -1.87 19.03 4.90
C ASP A 18 -3.02 19.17 5.93
N THR A 19 -3.41 20.38 6.30
CA THR A 19 -4.43 20.65 7.34
C THR A 19 -5.86 20.39 6.90
N CYS A 20 -6.15 20.25 5.60
CA CYS A 20 -7.39 19.63 5.19
C CYS A 20 -7.27 18.12 5.46
N SER A 21 -7.56 17.69 6.67
CA SER A 21 -8.56 16.64 6.82
C SER A 21 -9.77 17.13 6.02
N ILE A 22 -10.31 16.35 5.10
CA ILE A 22 -11.75 16.53 4.89
C ILE A 22 -12.33 16.17 6.25
N LYS A 23 -12.75 17.18 7.02
CA LYS A 23 -13.62 16.99 8.16
C LYS A 23 -14.98 16.60 7.59
N THR A 24 -15.10 15.36 7.13
CA THR A 24 -16.36 14.65 6.87
C THR A 24 -16.03 13.20 6.52
N ALA A 25 -15.70 12.41 7.53
CA ALA A 25 -15.92 10.96 7.49
C ALA A 25 -17.08 10.59 8.41
N ASN A 26 -18.12 11.43 8.42
CA ASN A 26 -19.44 11.03 8.89
C ASN A 26 -20.41 10.75 7.73
N ASP A 27 -20.05 11.04 6.45
CA ASP A 27 -20.95 10.90 5.30
C ASP A 27 -20.40 10.13 4.10
N VAL A 28 -19.14 9.66 4.13
CA VAL A 28 -18.61 8.80 3.05
C VAL A 28 -18.70 7.35 3.51
N GLU A 29 -19.86 6.77 3.30
CA GLU A 29 -20.09 5.34 3.51
C GLU A 29 -19.29 4.57 2.44
N PHE A 30 -18.41 3.67 2.86
CA PHE A 30 -17.66 2.80 1.97
C PHE A 30 -17.70 1.37 2.52
N THR A 31 -17.72 0.42 1.59
CA THR A 31 -17.69 -1.00 1.96
C THR A 31 -16.27 -1.43 2.30
N ARG A 32 -16.17 -2.49 3.12
CA ARG A 32 -14.89 -3.10 3.48
C ARG A 32 -14.00 -3.36 2.26
N ASN A 33 -14.57 -3.78 1.13
CA ASN A 33 -13.82 -4.13 -0.08
C ASN A 33 -13.42 -2.94 -0.94
N GLY A 34 -14.02 -1.76 -0.72
CA GLY A 34 -13.79 -0.53 -1.47
C GLY A 34 -12.62 0.33 -0.99
N ILE A 35 -11.92 -0.07 0.08
CA ILE A 35 -10.80 0.68 0.64
C ILE A 35 -9.43 0.09 0.26
N LEU A 36 -8.52 0.98 -0.13
CA LEU A 36 -7.09 0.76 -0.25
C LEU A 36 -6.39 1.55 0.85
N LEU A 37 -5.55 0.86 1.62
CA LEU A 37 -4.72 1.49 2.63
C LEU A 37 -3.34 1.76 2.07
N CYS A 38 -2.79 2.91 2.42
CA CYS A 38 -1.40 3.22 2.16
C CYS A 38 -0.76 3.94 3.35
N ALA A 39 0.50 3.64 3.62
CA ALA A 39 1.31 4.34 4.59
C ALA A 39 2.54 4.94 3.91
N THR A 40 2.78 6.21 4.20
CA THR A 40 3.97 6.95 3.76
C THR A 40 4.22 8.14 4.67
N HIS A 41 5.47 8.56 4.84
CA HIS A 41 5.86 9.71 5.67
C HIS A 41 5.25 9.66 7.10
N GLY A 42 5.14 8.47 7.70
CA GLY A 42 4.61 8.31 9.07
C GLY A 42 3.11 8.50 9.24
N LYS A 43 2.39 8.61 8.14
CA LYS A 43 0.94 8.74 8.09
C LYS A 43 0.36 7.51 7.40
N ILE A 44 -0.85 7.16 7.81
CA ILE A 44 -1.66 6.10 7.23
C ILE A 44 -2.88 6.77 6.61
N TYR A 45 -3.23 6.36 5.40
CA TYR A 45 -4.33 6.91 4.64
C TYR A 45 -5.23 5.76 4.21
N GLY A 46 -6.53 5.96 4.39
CA GLY A 46 -7.58 5.19 3.71
C GLY A 46 -8.03 5.95 2.49
N ILE A 47 -7.95 5.31 1.32
CA ILE A 47 -8.43 5.86 0.06
C ILE A 47 -9.40 4.90 -0.61
N HIS A 48 -10.34 5.45 -1.36
CA HIS A 48 -11.33 4.69 -2.08
C HIS A 48 -10.72 4.11 -3.37
N LYS A 49 -10.96 2.82 -3.62
CA LYS A 49 -10.36 2.08 -4.75
C LYS A 49 -10.80 2.60 -6.12
N LYS A 50 -12.05 3.06 -6.23
CA LYS A 50 -12.66 3.45 -7.51
C LYS A 50 -12.06 4.71 -8.13
N ASP A 51 -11.74 5.70 -7.29
CA ASP A 51 -11.42 7.07 -7.72
C ASP A 51 -10.20 7.68 -6.99
N GLY A 52 -9.64 6.96 -6.00
CA GLY A 52 -8.54 7.45 -5.18
C GLY A 52 -8.96 8.50 -4.15
N ALA A 53 -10.26 8.75 -3.97
CA ALA A 53 -10.74 9.74 -3.01
C ALA A 53 -10.30 9.39 -1.58
N ARG A 54 -9.84 10.37 -0.81
CA ARG A 54 -9.36 10.13 0.55
C ARG A 54 -10.52 10.01 1.52
N LEU A 55 -10.65 8.84 2.14
CA LEU A 55 -11.64 8.50 3.15
C LEU A 55 -11.24 9.06 4.52
N TRP A 56 -10.03 8.71 4.96
CA TRP A 56 -9.49 9.16 6.25
C TRP A 56 -7.97 9.20 6.25
N ARG A 57 -7.41 9.83 7.29
CA ARG A 57 -5.96 9.87 7.53
C ARG A 57 -5.68 9.89 9.02
N THR A 58 -4.73 9.08 9.44
CA THR A 58 -4.18 9.11 10.80
C THR A 58 -2.65 9.17 10.80
N LYS A 59 -2.06 9.66 11.88
CA LYS A 59 -0.61 9.58 12.10
C LYS A 59 -0.30 8.27 12.81
N PHE A 60 0.88 7.70 12.57
CA PHE A 60 1.31 6.57 13.38
C PHE A 60 1.33 6.99 14.86
N PRO A 61 0.66 6.27 15.77
CA PRO A 61 0.34 6.77 17.11
C PRO A 61 1.55 7.17 17.97
N THR A 62 2.73 6.62 17.66
CA THR A 62 3.96 6.88 18.41
C THR A 62 5.01 7.65 17.61
N GLY A 63 4.62 8.15 16.42
CA GLY A 63 5.54 8.75 15.45
C GLY A 63 6.44 7.71 14.80
N ALA A 64 6.31 7.53 13.50
CA ALA A 64 7.23 6.76 12.69
C ALA A 64 7.69 7.65 11.54
N MET A 65 8.92 8.16 11.55
CA MET A 65 9.43 9.01 10.45
C MET A 65 9.66 8.17 9.18
N GLY A 66 8.59 7.79 8.49
CA GLY A 66 8.63 6.88 7.35
C GLY A 66 8.57 5.40 7.75
N GLY A 67 9.04 5.02 8.95
CA GLY A 67 9.18 3.65 9.50
C GLY A 67 8.01 2.66 9.44
N ILE A 68 6.87 3.02 8.84
CA ILE A 68 5.71 2.13 8.71
C ILE A 68 5.94 1.23 7.51
N VAL A 69 6.21 -0.03 7.78
CA VAL A 69 6.59 -1.03 6.78
C VAL A 69 5.65 -2.20 6.72
N SER A 70 4.70 -2.31 7.65
CA SER A 70 3.66 -3.32 7.59
C SER A 70 2.30 -2.67 7.78
N ILE A 71 1.37 -3.03 6.89
CA ILE A 71 -0.05 -2.75 7.01
C ILE A 71 -0.76 -4.06 6.70
N PHE A 72 -1.67 -4.47 7.58
CA PHE A 72 -2.45 -5.68 7.41
C PHE A 72 -3.89 -5.43 7.84
N ILE A 73 -4.85 -5.87 7.03
CA ILE A 73 -6.28 -5.76 7.32
C ILE A 73 -6.79 -7.12 7.81
N THR A 74 -7.34 -7.16 9.01
CA THR A 74 -7.92 -8.38 9.59
C THR A 74 -9.29 -8.69 8.99
N ASP A 75 -9.76 -9.91 9.25
CA ASP A 75 -11.14 -10.35 8.97
C ASP A 75 -12.20 -9.69 9.88
N THR A 76 -11.78 -8.92 10.87
CA THR A 76 -12.62 -8.23 11.87
C THR A 76 -12.62 -6.70 11.70
N ASP A 77 -12.28 -6.21 10.50
CA ASP A 77 -12.23 -4.79 10.14
C ASP A 77 -11.32 -3.97 11.06
N LYS A 78 -10.15 -4.55 11.33
CA LYS A 78 -9.05 -3.90 12.05
C LYS A 78 -7.85 -3.79 11.14
N VAL A 79 -7.11 -2.70 11.28
CA VAL A 79 -5.88 -2.45 10.54
C VAL A 79 -4.72 -2.53 11.52
N LEU A 80 -3.85 -3.50 11.30
CA LEU A 80 -2.59 -3.62 12.03
C LEU A 80 -1.51 -2.87 11.27
N VAL A 81 -0.75 -2.04 11.97
CA VAL A 81 0.33 -1.25 11.40
C VAL A 81 1.59 -1.40 12.24
N GLY A 82 2.72 -1.67 11.61
CA GLY A 82 4.00 -1.90 12.29
C GLY A 82 5.08 -0.96 11.80
N GLY A 83 5.87 -0.45 12.74
CA GLY A 83 7.02 0.39 12.47
C GLY A 83 7.78 0.79 13.74
N ASN A 84 9.09 1.00 13.61
CA ASN A 84 10.00 1.47 14.66
C ASN A 84 9.92 0.64 15.97
N GLY A 85 9.92 -0.69 15.85
CA GLY A 85 9.82 -1.60 16.99
C GLY A 85 8.47 -1.58 17.70
N LYS A 86 7.43 -1.01 17.08
CA LYS A 86 6.09 -0.89 17.66
C LYS A 86 5.04 -1.37 16.67
N THR A 87 3.90 -1.79 17.21
CA THR A 87 2.72 -2.11 16.42
C THR A 87 1.50 -1.41 17.01
N ALA A 88 0.58 -1.01 16.15
CA ALA A 88 -0.68 -0.40 16.56
C ALA A 88 -1.82 -1.01 15.77
N CYS A 89 -3.01 -0.93 16.36
CA CYS A 89 -4.26 -1.29 15.70
C CYS A 89 -5.10 -0.06 15.51
N VAL A 90 -5.67 0.05 14.32
CA VAL A 90 -6.45 1.18 13.85
C VAL A 90 -7.78 0.66 13.30
N SER A 91 -8.87 1.38 13.53
CA SER A 91 -10.17 1.09 12.94
C SER A 91 -10.14 1.27 11.42
N LEU A 92 -10.63 0.28 10.66
CA LEU A 92 -10.68 0.36 9.19
C LEU A 92 -11.60 1.49 8.71
N GLN A 93 -12.71 1.74 9.41
CA GLN A 93 -13.71 2.72 8.98
C GLN A 93 -13.32 4.16 9.30
N THR A 94 -12.71 4.39 10.46
CA THR A 94 -12.47 5.75 10.96
C THR A 94 -11.00 6.17 10.91
N GLY A 95 -10.07 5.23 10.83
CA GLY A 95 -8.65 5.51 11.03
C GLY A 95 -8.29 5.83 12.50
N GLU A 96 -9.21 5.62 13.45
CA GLU A 96 -8.97 5.84 14.87
C GLU A 96 -8.06 4.75 15.46
N THR A 97 -7.12 5.15 16.32
CA THR A 97 -6.22 4.21 16.99
C THR A 97 -6.95 3.51 18.14
N LEU A 98 -6.99 2.18 18.08
CA LEU A 98 -7.61 1.34 19.10
C LEU A 98 -6.61 0.97 20.20
N TRP A 99 -5.40 0.57 19.81
CA TRP A 99 -4.34 0.26 20.76
C TRP A 99 -2.95 0.42 20.14
N VAL A 100 -1.94 0.48 21.02
CA VAL A 100 -0.52 0.50 20.67
C VAL A 100 0.23 -0.48 21.56
N ASN A 101 1.06 -1.32 20.94
CA ASN A 101 1.99 -2.21 21.61
C ASN A 101 3.43 -1.80 21.28
N LYS A 102 4.24 -1.56 22.32
CA LYS A 102 5.64 -1.13 22.19
C LYS A 102 6.63 -2.27 21.96
N MET A 103 6.15 -3.52 21.91
CA MET A 103 6.93 -4.74 21.68
C MET A 103 8.26 -4.75 22.48
N PRO A 104 8.19 -4.76 23.83
CA PRO A 104 9.39 -4.68 24.67
C PRO A 104 10.36 -5.82 24.34
N GLY A 105 11.64 -5.49 24.15
CA GLY A 105 12.69 -6.44 23.78
C GLY A 105 12.87 -6.68 22.28
N MET A 106 12.02 -6.10 21.41
CA MET A 106 12.08 -6.31 19.95
C MET A 106 12.88 -5.23 19.19
N GLY A 107 13.59 -4.34 19.89
CA GLY A 107 14.41 -3.29 19.28
C GLY A 107 13.60 -2.11 18.72
N TYR A 108 14.23 -1.31 17.85
CA TYR A 108 13.64 -0.13 17.20
C TYR A 108 13.52 -0.27 15.68
N GLU A 109 13.70 -1.49 15.18
CA GLU A 109 13.79 -1.79 13.76
C GLU A 109 12.42 -1.88 13.07
N GLU A 110 12.44 -2.22 11.80
CA GLU A 110 11.27 -2.57 10.99
C GLU A 110 10.45 -3.69 11.62
N VAL A 111 9.12 -3.58 11.52
CA VAL A 111 8.19 -4.53 12.14
C VAL A 111 7.38 -5.20 11.04
N SER A 112 7.57 -6.51 10.89
CA SER A 112 6.70 -7.35 10.06
C SER A 112 5.50 -7.83 10.87
N LEU A 113 4.31 -7.80 10.27
CA LEU A 113 3.06 -8.24 10.88
C LEU A 113 2.31 -9.16 9.94
N ILE A 114 1.84 -10.27 10.47
CA ILE A 114 0.85 -11.15 9.87
C ILE A 114 -0.15 -11.54 10.95
N CYS A 115 -1.43 -11.61 10.61
CA CYS A 115 -2.46 -12.08 11.52
C CYS A 115 -3.14 -13.29 10.88
N PRO A 116 -3.13 -14.47 11.53
CA PRO A 116 -3.87 -15.61 11.03
C PRO A 116 -5.37 -15.28 11.01
N PRO A 117 -6.12 -15.79 10.03
CA PRO A 117 -7.56 -15.54 9.97
C PRO A 117 -8.23 -16.11 11.23
N SER A 118 -9.11 -15.32 11.86
CA SER A 118 -9.85 -15.76 13.05
C SER A 118 -10.92 -16.80 12.72
N ARG A 119 -11.35 -16.84 11.46
CA ARG A 119 -12.27 -17.82 10.90
C ARG A 119 -11.53 -18.70 9.91
N VAL A 120 -11.36 -19.98 10.23
CA VAL A 120 -10.97 -20.97 9.23
C VAL A 120 -12.18 -21.21 8.34
N LEU A 121 -12.10 -20.80 7.08
CA LEU A 121 -13.08 -21.21 6.08
C LEU A 121 -12.84 -22.70 5.82
N ALA A 122 -13.57 -23.55 6.53
CA ALA A 122 -13.63 -24.96 6.16
C ALA A 122 -14.26 -25.04 4.77
N PRO A 123 -13.71 -25.87 3.85
CA PRO A 123 -14.42 -26.24 2.64
C PRO A 123 -15.83 -26.69 3.03
N GLN A 124 -16.86 -26.21 2.33
CA GLN A 124 -18.21 -26.73 2.53
C GLN A 124 -18.17 -28.22 2.21
N LEU A 125 -18.23 -29.09 3.22
CA LEU A 125 -18.41 -30.51 3.03
C LEU A 125 -19.79 -30.69 2.43
N ARG A 126 -19.88 -30.80 1.10
CA ARG A 126 -21.12 -31.16 0.43
C ARG A 126 -21.48 -32.57 0.90
N THR A 127 -22.47 -32.69 1.76
CA THR A 127 -23.01 -33.97 2.23
C THR A 127 -23.74 -34.75 1.13
N ASP A 128 -23.95 -34.10 -0.02
CA ASP A 128 -24.84 -34.57 -1.09
C ASP A 128 -24.06 -34.79 -2.41
N ALA A 129 -22.72 -34.76 -2.38
CA ALA A 129 -21.92 -34.93 -3.59
C ALA A 129 -21.94 -36.40 -4.04
N PRO A 130 -22.34 -36.69 -5.30
CA PRO A 130 -22.19 -38.02 -5.88
C PRO A 130 -20.72 -38.45 -5.86
N SER A 131 -20.49 -39.74 -5.63
CA SER A 131 -19.18 -40.37 -5.79
C SER A 131 -18.79 -40.38 -7.26
N GLU A 132 -18.10 -39.34 -7.72
CA GLU A 132 -17.01 -39.38 -8.71
C GLU A 132 -16.59 -37.94 -9.06
N GLU A 133 -15.29 -37.76 -9.16
CA GLU A 133 -14.58 -36.49 -9.32
C GLU A 133 -14.84 -35.87 -10.70
N GLU A 134 -15.86 -35.02 -10.83
CA GLU A 134 -15.79 -33.93 -11.81
C GLU A 134 -15.35 -32.67 -11.07
N LEU A 135 -14.03 -32.40 -11.13
CA LEU A 135 -13.52 -31.05 -10.88
C LEU A 135 -14.40 -30.08 -11.68
N PRO A 136 -14.79 -28.92 -11.12
CA PRO A 136 -15.60 -27.97 -11.87
C PRO A 136 -14.94 -27.71 -13.22
N ALA A 137 -15.68 -27.90 -14.31
CA ALA A 137 -15.21 -27.55 -15.64
C ALA A 137 -14.91 -26.05 -15.62
N TYR A 138 -13.62 -25.70 -15.63
CA TYR A 138 -13.19 -24.33 -15.85
C TYR A 138 -13.45 -24.06 -17.34
N GLU A 139 -14.48 -23.26 -17.65
CA GLU A 139 -14.61 -22.71 -18.99
C GLU A 139 -13.35 -21.85 -19.21
N GLU A 140 -12.48 -22.28 -20.12
CA GLU A 140 -11.34 -21.47 -20.58
C GLU A 140 -11.90 -20.31 -21.43
N GLU A 141 -12.58 -19.36 -20.78
CA GLU A 141 -12.92 -18.07 -21.37
C GLU A 141 -11.62 -17.33 -21.63
N ASN A 142 -11.10 -17.50 -22.84
CA ASN A 142 -10.09 -16.68 -23.52
C ASN A 142 -9.27 -15.81 -22.56
N HIS A 143 -8.41 -16.46 -21.77
CA HIS A 143 -7.67 -15.78 -20.71
C HIS A 143 -6.81 -14.69 -21.34
N GLU A 144 -7.07 -13.44 -20.96
CA GLU A 144 -6.17 -12.34 -21.31
C GLU A 144 -4.75 -12.74 -20.88
N LYS A 145 -3.80 -12.66 -21.82
CA LYS A 145 -2.44 -13.21 -21.62
C LYS A 145 -1.81 -12.65 -20.34
N PRO A 146 -1.27 -13.51 -19.46
CA PRO A 146 -0.66 -13.04 -18.23
C PRO A 146 0.57 -12.18 -18.55
N VAL A 147 0.77 -11.14 -17.74
CA VAL A 147 1.93 -10.24 -17.83
C VAL A 147 2.73 -10.25 -16.54
N VAL A 148 4.05 -10.18 -16.66
CA VAL A 148 4.93 -9.89 -15.52
C VAL A 148 5.01 -8.38 -15.36
N ILE A 149 4.67 -7.86 -14.18
CA ILE A 149 4.79 -6.44 -13.88
C ILE A 149 6.03 -6.19 -13.02
N GLY A 150 7.03 -5.53 -13.60
CA GLY A 150 8.26 -5.09 -12.93
C GLY A 150 8.23 -3.59 -12.63
N SER A 151 8.94 -3.16 -11.59
CA SER A 151 9.11 -1.74 -11.31
C SER A 151 10.53 -1.37 -10.93
N SER A 152 10.97 -0.19 -11.36
CA SER A 152 12.29 0.36 -11.05
C SER A 152 12.35 1.85 -11.36
N ARG A 153 13.07 2.61 -10.53
CA ARG A 153 13.38 4.04 -10.74
C ARG A 153 12.19 4.89 -11.21
N GLY A 154 11.06 4.79 -10.51
CA GLY A 154 9.84 5.55 -10.82
C GLY A 154 9.10 5.06 -12.06
N LYS A 155 9.38 3.86 -12.54
CA LYS A 155 8.75 3.26 -13.72
C LYS A 155 8.16 1.91 -13.39
N VAL A 156 7.09 1.58 -14.08
CA VAL A 156 6.45 0.27 -14.10
C VAL A 156 6.45 -0.22 -15.53
N LEU A 157 6.73 -1.51 -15.71
CA LEU A 157 6.85 -2.18 -17.00
C LEU A 157 6.05 -3.49 -16.92
N ALA A 158 5.14 -3.71 -17.86
CA ALA A 158 4.60 -5.04 -18.11
C ALA A 158 5.35 -5.73 -19.23
N ILE A 159 5.59 -7.01 -19.02
CA ILE A 159 6.32 -7.89 -19.92
C ILE A 159 5.41 -9.08 -20.23
N ASP A 160 5.31 -9.43 -21.49
CA ASP A 160 4.59 -10.63 -21.93
C ASP A 160 5.31 -11.87 -21.37
N VAL A 161 4.57 -12.74 -20.69
CA VAL A 161 5.14 -13.90 -19.97
C VAL A 161 5.79 -14.91 -20.92
N GLU A 162 5.29 -15.02 -22.16
CA GLU A 162 5.76 -16.02 -23.12
C GLU A 162 7.00 -15.57 -23.88
N THR A 163 7.04 -14.29 -24.26
CA THR A 163 8.05 -13.73 -25.17
C THR A 163 9.12 -12.92 -24.45
N GLY A 164 8.83 -12.39 -23.26
CA GLY A 164 9.70 -11.45 -22.57
C GLY A 164 9.69 -10.04 -23.18
N GLU A 165 8.80 -9.76 -24.12
CA GLU A 165 8.68 -8.44 -24.77
C GLU A 165 7.88 -7.45 -23.91
N GLU A 166 8.18 -6.17 -24.07
CA GLU A 166 7.46 -5.09 -23.40
C GLU A 166 6.03 -4.96 -23.96
N VAL A 167 5.02 -5.10 -23.09
CA VAL A 167 3.62 -4.87 -23.42
C VAL A 167 3.26 -3.39 -23.24
N TRP A 168 3.60 -2.85 -22.06
CA TRP A 168 3.39 -1.45 -21.75
C TRP A 168 4.39 -0.94 -20.71
N LYS A 169 4.62 0.37 -20.72
CA LYS A 169 5.48 1.06 -19.76
C LYS A 169 4.79 2.31 -19.23
N PHE A 170 4.82 2.48 -17.91
CA PHE A 170 4.28 3.64 -17.22
C PHE A 170 5.36 4.36 -16.43
N ASN A 171 5.57 5.65 -16.71
CA ASN A 171 6.50 6.51 -15.96
C ASN A 171 5.72 7.28 -14.90
N CYS A 172 5.90 6.96 -13.62
CA CYS A 172 5.13 7.49 -12.48
C CYS A 172 5.29 9.03 -12.35
N PRO A 173 4.29 9.84 -12.77
CA PRO A 173 4.44 11.29 -12.80
C PRO A 173 4.54 11.90 -11.38
N GLY A 174 5.70 12.46 -11.04
CA GLY A 174 5.92 13.04 -9.70
C GLY A 174 6.36 12.03 -8.63
N GLY A 175 6.58 10.76 -8.99
CA GLY A 175 7.22 9.74 -8.15
C GLY A 175 8.76 9.86 -8.09
N GLY A 176 9.37 10.55 -9.07
CA GLY A 176 10.81 10.74 -9.15
C GLY A 176 11.55 9.44 -9.48
N TYR A 177 12.71 9.22 -8.87
CA TYR A 177 13.51 7.99 -9.06
C TYR A 177 13.26 6.92 -7.97
N ARG A 178 12.22 7.08 -7.15
CA ARG A 178 11.90 6.13 -6.08
C ARG A 178 11.39 4.82 -6.67
N LEU A 179 11.69 3.70 -6.01
CA LEU A 179 11.19 2.38 -6.41
C LEU A 179 9.68 2.32 -6.18
N PRO A 180 8.85 2.08 -7.20
CA PRO A 180 7.42 1.91 -7.00
C PRO A 180 7.10 0.66 -6.18
N THR A 181 6.02 0.75 -5.41
CA THR A 181 5.37 -0.37 -4.73
C THR A 181 4.12 -0.73 -5.52
N MET A 182 3.83 -2.01 -5.68
CA MET A 182 2.71 -2.48 -6.52
C MET A 182 1.84 -3.47 -5.76
N LEU A 183 0.53 -3.34 -5.96
CA LEU A 183 -0.49 -4.22 -5.41
C LEU A 183 -1.51 -4.54 -6.51
N VAL A 184 -1.66 -5.82 -6.84
CA VAL A 184 -2.63 -6.29 -7.83
C VAL A 184 -3.97 -6.59 -7.17
N GLU A 185 -5.05 -6.17 -7.80
CA GLU A 185 -6.41 -6.42 -7.35
C GLU A 185 -7.26 -7.03 -8.47
N PRO A 186 -8.04 -8.08 -8.15
CA PRO A 186 -8.89 -8.75 -9.14
C PRO A 186 -10.04 -7.83 -9.58
N PRO A 187 -10.73 -8.20 -10.67
CA PRO A 187 -12.00 -7.58 -11.04
C PRO A 187 -12.98 -7.54 -9.86
N SER A 188 -13.68 -6.43 -9.70
CA SER A 188 -14.68 -6.22 -8.66
C SER A 188 -15.84 -5.38 -9.21
N ALA A 189 -16.99 -6.03 -9.39
CA ALA A 189 -18.24 -5.36 -9.76
C ALA A 189 -18.68 -4.35 -8.70
N GLU A 190 -18.49 -4.68 -7.41
CA GLU A 190 -18.80 -3.81 -6.26
C GLU A 190 -18.05 -2.47 -6.34
N ASN A 191 -16.78 -2.50 -6.75
CA ASN A 191 -15.94 -1.31 -6.84
C ASN A 191 -16.05 -0.58 -8.18
N GLY A 192 -16.88 -1.07 -9.12
CA GLY A 192 -16.99 -0.54 -10.48
C GLY A 192 -15.74 -0.75 -11.33
N LEU A 193 -14.94 -1.76 -11.01
CA LEU A 193 -13.70 -2.12 -11.70
C LEU A 193 -13.86 -3.53 -12.30
N PRO A 194 -14.49 -3.69 -13.48
CA PRO A 194 -14.80 -5.01 -14.05
C PRO A 194 -13.57 -5.75 -14.63
N TYR A 195 -12.37 -5.22 -14.43
CA TYR A 195 -11.11 -5.76 -14.93
C TYR A 195 -10.06 -5.73 -13.82
N GLN A 196 -8.99 -6.49 -14.01
CA GLN A 196 -7.87 -6.51 -13.07
C GLN A 196 -7.12 -5.17 -13.11
N VAL A 197 -6.72 -4.69 -11.93
CA VAL A 197 -5.99 -3.44 -11.78
C VAL A 197 -4.71 -3.63 -10.99
N VAL A 198 -3.75 -2.76 -11.23
CA VAL A 198 -2.55 -2.62 -10.41
C VAL A 198 -2.56 -1.23 -9.76
N TYR A 199 -2.53 -1.20 -8.44
CA TYR A 199 -2.24 0.01 -7.67
C TYR A 199 -0.74 0.18 -7.58
N VAL A 200 -0.26 1.36 -7.93
CA VAL A 200 1.16 1.71 -7.94
C VAL A 200 1.38 2.88 -6.99
N GLY A 201 2.11 2.64 -5.91
CA GLY A 201 2.54 3.67 -4.97
C GLY A 201 3.96 4.14 -5.30
N CYS A 202 4.16 5.43 -5.55
CA CYS A 202 5.50 5.97 -5.82
C CYS A 202 5.68 7.36 -5.18
N GLY A 203 6.49 7.41 -4.12
CA GLY A 203 6.75 8.63 -3.37
C GLY A 203 5.49 9.15 -2.68
N ARG A 204 4.88 10.20 -3.26
CA ARG A 204 3.71 10.90 -2.72
C ARG A 204 2.42 10.62 -3.49
N TRP A 205 2.50 9.74 -4.49
CA TRP A 205 1.44 9.50 -5.45
C TRP A 205 1.04 8.03 -5.45
N ILE A 206 -0.25 7.81 -5.71
CA ILE A 206 -0.81 6.51 -6.04
C ILE A 206 -1.44 6.61 -7.42
N TYR A 207 -1.26 5.55 -8.22
CA TYR A 207 -1.88 5.38 -9.53
C TYR A 207 -2.68 4.09 -9.52
N CYS A 208 -3.80 4.08 -10.22
CA CYS A 208 -4.55 2.87 -10.53
C CYS A 208 -4.49 2.67 -12.05
N LEU A 209 -3.88 1.56 -12.46
CA LEU A 209 -3.71 1.21 -13.86
C LEU A 209 -4.47 -0.08 -14.16
N ARG A 210 -5.00 -0.23 -15.37
CA ARG A 210 -5.37 -1.56 -15.88
C ARG A 210 -4.12 -2.43 -15.98
N SER A 211 -4.18 -3.65 -15.44
CA SER A 211 -2.98 -4.51 -15.36
C SER A 211 -2.43 -4.91 -16.73
N LEU A 212 -3.29 -5.08 -17.73
CA LEU A 212 -2.90 -5.58 -19.04
C LEU A 212 -2.53 -4.51 -20.07
N THR A 213 -3.08 -3.31 -19.93
CA THR A 213 -2.87 -2.22 -20.90
C THR A 213 -2.01 -1.09 -20.36
N GLY A 214 -1.87 -0.98 -19.03
CA GLY A 214 -1.21 0.15 -18.38
C GLY A 214 -2.02 1.46 -18.44
N GLU A 215 -3.28 1.41 -18.92
CA GLU A 215 -4.17 2.58 -18.98
C GLU A 215 -4.41 3.12 -17.56
N VAL A 216 -4.21 4.43 -17.38
CA VAL A 216 -4.44 5.11 -16.12
C VAL A 216 -5.93 5.33 -15.92
N ILE A 217 -6.49 4.72 -14.88
CA ILE A 217 -7.89 4.92 -14.47
C ILE A 217 -7.99 6.19 -13.63
N TRP A 218 -7.09 6.31 -12.65
CA TRP A 218 -6.95 7.51 -11.83
C TRP A 218 -5.54 7.63 -11.27
N SER A 219 -5.20 8.84 -10.83
CA SER A 219 -3.98 9.13 -10.08
C SER A 219 -4.27 10.14 -8.97
N GLN A 220 -3.66 9.93 -7.80
CA GLN A 220 -3.91 10.76 -6.63
C GLN A 220 -2.61 11.07 -5.89
N LYS A 221 -2.42 12.36 -5.59
CA LYS A 221 -1.39 12.80 -4.66
C LYS A 221 -1.91 12.62 -3.23
N ILE A 222 -1.29 11.73 -2.47
CA ILE A 222 -1.72 11.37 -1.11
C ILE A 222 -1.00 12.16 -0.01
N SER A 223 0.19 12.69 -0.30
CA SER A 223 1.04 13.39 0.68
C SER A 223 1.63 14.67 0.10
N ASN A 224 1.65 15.75 0.89
CA ASN A 224 2.42 16.95 0.56
C ASN A 224 3.78 16.99 1.26
N ALA A 225 4.11 15.99 2.09
CA ALA A 225 5.35 15.95 2.84
C ALA A 225 6.56 16.11 1.90
N LYS A 226 7.40 17.12 2.17
CA LYS A 226 8.66 17.35 1.44
C LYS A 226 9.84 16.61 2.08
N PHE A 227 9.68 16.22 3.35
CA PHE A 227 10.69 15.58 4.17
C PHE A 227 10.21 14.21 4.67
N GLY A 228 11.14 13.32 4.98
CA GLY A 228 10.88 11.93 5.39
C GLY A 228 11.20 10.92 4.29
N LEU A 229 11.50 9.69 4.71
CA LEU A 229 11.76 8.57 3.82
C LEU A 229 10.46 8.29 3.04
N GLY A 230 10.47 8.54 1.74
CA GLY A 230 9.28 8.56 0.88
C GLY A 230 8.91 7.18 0.34
N TYR A 231 9.15 6.11 1.11
CA TYR A 231 8.62 4.80 0.76
C TYR A 231 7.14 4.69 1.08
N MET A 232 6.49 3.77 0.39
CA MET A 232 5.06 3.56 0.46
C MET A 232 4.77 2.08 0.63
N THR A 233 3.99 1.76 1.65
CA THR A 233 3.40 0.45 1.85
C THR A 233 1.92 0.52 1.53
N MET A 234 1.38 -0.49 0.86
CA MET A 234 -0.04 -0.57 0.53
C MET A 234 -0.64 -1.92 0.97
N ALA A 235 -1.94 -1.91 1.29
CA ALA A 235 -2.69 -3.12 1.62
C ALA A 235 -4.18 -2.94 1.30
N THR A 236 -4.82 -4.05 0.93
CA THR A 236 -6.27 -4.14 0.74
C THR A 236 -6.80 -5.36 1.51
N PRO A 237 -8.13 -5.49 1.70
CA PRO A 237 -8.68 -6.67 2.36
C PRO A 237 -8.34 -7.96 1.60
N TRP A 238 -8.34 -7.90 0.27
CA TRP A 238 -7.95 -9.02 -0.60
C TRP A 238 -6.47 -9.38 -0.42
N SER A 239 -5.57 -8.40 -0.50
CA SER A 239 -4.13 -8.66 -0.38
C SER A 239 -3.76 -9.19 1.00
N SER A 240 -4.37 -8.66 2.07
CA SER A 240 -4.15 -9.14 3.43
C SER A 240 -4.70 -10.54 3.65
N ARG A 241 -5.86 -10.87 3.07
CA ARG A 241 -6.40 -12.22 3.11
C ARG A 241 -5.47 -13.22 2.42
N LEU A 242 -5.06 -12.94 1.19
CA LEU A 242 -4.14 -13.80 0.43
C LEU A 242 -2.82 -14.01 1.19
N ALA A 243 -2.26 -12.95 1.77
CA ALA A 243 -1.04 -13.03 2.58
C ALA A 243 -1.22 -13.95 3.81
N ALA A 244 -2.36 -13.87 4.48
CA ALA A 244 -2.66 -14.69 5.66
C ALA A 244 -2.82 -16.17 5.29
N GLU A 245 -3.52 -16.46 4.19
CA GLU A 245 -3.76 -17.82 3.71
C GLU A 245 -2.50 -18.47 3.11
N ALA A 246 -1.68 -17.70 2.40
CA ALA A 246 -0.43 -18.18 1.82
C ALA A 246 0.71 -18.30 2.85
N HIS A 247 0.46 -17.97 4.12
CA HIS A 247 1.48 -17.86 5.19
C HIS A 247 2.72 -17.04 4.79
N THR A 248 2.56 -16.14 3.82
CA THR A 248 3.65 -15.36 3.24
C THR A 248 3.23 -13.89 3.16
N ALA A 249 4.01 -13.03 3.80
CA ALA A 249 4.20 -11.60 3.53
C ALA A 249 5.47 -11.17 4.29
N PHE A 250 6.35 -10.28 3.83
CA PHE A 250 6.15 -8.98 3.17
C PHE A 250 7.50 -8.47 2.57
N VAL A 251 7.50 -7.81 1.40
CA VAL A 251 8.34 -6.61 1.11
C VAL A 251 7.56 -5.74 0.11
N GLN A 252 6.96 -4.64 0.56
CA GLN A 252 6.35 -3.60 -0.29
C GLN A 252 7.28 -2.37 -0.34
N ASN A 253 8.53 -2.69 -0.67
CA ASN A 253 9.75 -1.91 -0.96
C ASN A 253 10.28 -0.79 0.00
N PRO A 254 10.30 -0.94 1.34
CA PRO A 254 11.04 -0.03 2.23
C PRO A 254 12.56 -0.25 2.21
N ILE A 255 13.02 -1.49 2.43
CA ILE A 255 14.45 -1.85 2.50
C ILE A 255 15.17 -1.54 1.18
N ALA A 256 14.54 -1.91 0.06
CA ALA A 256 15.10 -1.62 -1.26
C ALA A 256 15.22 -0.11 -1.53
N GLN A 257 14.27 0.69 -1.02
CA GLN A 257 14.36 2.15 -1.10
C GLN A 257 15.45 2.71 -0.17
N GLN A 258 15.55 2.22 1.06
CA GLN A 258 16.62 2.62 1.99
C GLN A 258 18.00 2.36 1.41
N ARG A 259 18.22 1.15 0.87
CA ARG A 259 19.49 0.78 0.23
C ARG A 259 19.81 1.65 -1.00
N ASN A 260 18.79 2.04 -1.77
CA ASN A 260 19.00 2.96 -2.90
C ASN A 260 19.40 4.36 -2.40
N GLU A 261 18.78 4.86 -1.35
CA GLU A 261 19.15 6.15 -0.74
C GLU A 261 20.56 6.14 -0.14
N GLU A 262 21.01 5.02 0.44
CA GLU A 262 22.39 4.82 0.88
C GLU A 262 23.38 4.88 -0.30
N ARG A 263 23.14 4.11 -1.36
CA ARG A 263 23.96 4.15 -2.58
C ARG A 263 24.02 5.54 -3.22
N GLU A 264 22.92 6.29 -3.21
CA GLU A 264 22.92 7.66 -3.71
C GLU A 264 23.72 8.62 -2.84
N ARG A 265 23.77 8.41 -1.52
CA ARG A 265 24.61 9.19 -0.61
C ARG A 265 26.09 8.89 -0.84
N GLU A 266 26.46 7.61 -0.97
CA GLU A 266 27.84 7.19 -1.28
C GLU A 266 28.36 7.76 -2.61
N ARG A 267 27.49 7.88 -3.62
CA ARG A 267 27.86 8.50 -4.91
C ARG A 267 28.08 10.01 -4.84
N ARG A 268 27.58 10.68 -3.79
CA ARG A 268 27.65 12.13 -3.61
C ARG A 268 28.76 12.57 -2.64
N SER A 269 29.34 11.63 -1.89
CA SER A 269 30.50 11.84 -1.00
C SER A 269 31.81 11.62 -1.74
#